data_AF-A0AAN6PE25-F1
#
_entry.id   AF-A0AAN6PE25-F1
#
_cell.length_a   1.000
_cell.length_b   1.000
_cell.length_c   1.000
_cell.angle_alpha   90.00
_cell.angle_beta   90.00
_cell.angle_gamma   90.00
#
_symmetry.space_group_name_H-M   'P 1'
#
loop_
_entity.id
_entity.type
_entity.pdbx_description
1 polymer ?
#
loop_
_entity_poly.entity_id
_entity_poly.type
_entity_poly.pdbx_seq_one_letter_code
_entity_poly.pdbx_strand_id
1 'polypeptide(L)'
;MATTLAHASAFGPRQRVTPSPDNTCGPQANGTYVCPLVTPCCSSSGYCGAGDQYCLTSLGCQAGFSNTFAGGNCYAPTDKETRSPDGTCGKTGVGEHGYRCPVEGGSRLCCSA
;
A
#
# COMPACT_ATOMS: atom_id res chain seq x y z
N MET A 1 -1.95 -20.74 45.23
CA MET A 1 -1.84 -21.66 44.08
C MET A 1 -1.74 -20.80 42.82
N ALA A 2 -0.74 -21.08 41.99
CA ALA A 2 -0.13 -20.15 41.04
C ALA A 2 -1.02 -19.70 39.86
N THR A 3 -0.71 -18.48 39.41
CA THR A 3 -1.13 -17.79 38.18
C THR A 3 -0.73 -18.54 36.91
N THR A 4 -1.66 -18.70 35.97
CA THR A 4 -1.33 -18.91 34.56
C THR A 4 -2.21 -18.02 33.68
N LEU A 5 -1.68 -16.84 33.33
CA LEU A 5 -2.10 -16.04 32.19
C LEU A 5 -1.66 -16.79 30.92
N ALA A 6 -2.60 -17.49 30.27
CA ALA A 6 -2.37 -18.01 28.94
C ALA A 6 -2.37 -16.84 27.94
N HIS A 7 -1.18 -16.33 27.63
CA HIS A 7 -0.99 -15.49 26.44
C HIS A 7 -1.05 -16.41 25.22
N ALA A 8 -2.25 -16.55 24.64
CA ALA A 8 -2.41 -17.13 23.32
C ALA A 8 -1.63 -16.24 22.35
N SER A 9 -0.44 -16.69 21.94
CA SER A 9 0.32 -16.06 20.87
C SER A 9 -0.52 -16.10 19.61
N ALA A 10 -1.03 -14.94 19.21
CA ALA A 10 -1.79 -14.73 17.98
C ALA A 10 -0.86 -14.84 16.75
N PHE A 11 -0.39 -16.05 16.46
CA PHE A 11 0.07 -16.39 15.12
C PHE A 11 -1.16 -16.87 14.36
N GLY A 12 -1.81 -15.94 13.67
CA GLY A 12 -2.92 -16.25 12.76
C GLY A 12 -2.51 -17.32 11.75
N PRO A 13 -3.48 -18.03 11.14
CA PRO A 13 -3.17 -19.05 10.14
C PRO A 13 -2.29 -18.42 9.07
N ARG A 14 -1.16 -19.07 8.74
CA ARG A 14 -0.40 -18.73 7.53
C ARG A 14 -1.39 -18.81 6.38
N GLN A 15 -1.87 -17.66 5.92
CA GLN A 15 -2.90 -17.63 4.91
C GLN A 15 -2.36 -18.36 3.70
N ARG A 16 -3.15 -19.32 3.21
CA ARG A 16 -2.94 -19.89 1.89
C ARG A 16 -2.89 -18.69 0.94
N VAL A 17 -1.69 -18.38 0.47
CA VAL A 17 -1.44 -17.40 -0.56
C VAL A 17 -2.02 -18.01 -1.82
N THR A 18 -3.34 -17.91 -2.01
CA THR A 18 -3.97 -18.29 -3.28
C THR A 18 -3.76 -17.09 -4.20
N PRO A 19 -2.83 -17.18 -5.17
CA PRO A 19 -2.59 -16.06 -6.06
C PRO A 19 -3.86 -15.79 -6.87
N SER A 20 -4.15 -14.51 -7.07
CA SER A 20 -5.28 -14.09 -7.90
C SER A 20 -5.16 -14.65 -9.32
N PRO A 21 -6.20 -15.31 -9.86
CA PRO A 21 -6.19 -15.83 -11.23
C PRO A 21 -6.37 -14.75 -12.30
N ASP A 22 -6.93 -13.60 -11.94
CA ASP A 22 -7.33 -12.53 -12.87
C ASP A 22 -6.83 -11.13 -12.45
N ASN A 23 -5.90 -11.09 -11.49
CA ASN A 23 -5.36 -9.89 -10.87
C ASN A 23 -6.37 -9.10 -10.01
N THR A 24 -7.54 -9.65 -9.69
CA THR A 24 -8.42 -9.05 -8.67
C THR A 24 -7.97 -9.43 -7.26
N CYS A 25 -8.16 -8.55 -6.29
CA CYS A 25 -7.76 -8.77 -4.90
C CYS A 25 -8.68 -8.01 -3.93
N GLY A 26 -8.50 -8.25 -2.63
CA GLY A 26 -9.28 -7.55 -1.61
C GLY A 26 -10.70 -8.12 -1.43
N PRO A 27 -11.53 -7.43 -0.64
CA PRO A 27 -12.95 -7.73 -0.48
C PRO A 27 -13.72 -7.79 -1.81
N GLN A 28 -13.27 -7.02 -2.81
CA GLN A 28 -13.81 -7.01 -4.17
C GLN A 28 -13.67 -8.36 -4.89
N ALA A 29 -12.69 -9.17 -4.50
CA ALA A 29 -12.41 -10.50 -5.02
C ALA A 29 -12.77 -11.61 -4.01
N ASN A 30 -13.92 -11.47 -3.34
CA ASN A 30 -14.40 -12.38 -2.28
C ASN A 30 -13.44 -12.55 -1.08
N GLY A 31 -12.47 -11.64 -0.92
CA GLY A 31 -11.52 -11.64 0.20
C GLY A 31 -10.61 -12.87 0.28
N THR A 32 -10.50 -13.65 -0.80
CA THR A 32 -9.81 -14.95 -0.79
C THR A 32 -8.49 -14.95 -1.54
N TYR A 33 -8.32 -14.00 -2.47
CA TYR A 33 -7.15 -13.92 -3.32
C TYR A 33 -6.17 -12.85 -2.83
N VAL A 34 -4.89 -13.19 -2.97
CA VAL A 34 -3.76 -12.28 -2.76
C VAL A 34 -3.02 -12.06 -4.06
N CYS A 35 -2.27 -10.97 -4.13
CA CYS A 35 -1.58 -10.64 -5.37
C CYS A 35 -0.41 -11.57 -5.73
N PRO A 36 -0.10 -11.74 -7.03
CA PRO A 36 1.08 -12.47 -7.47
C PRO A 36 2.37 -11.73 -7.12
N LEU A 37 3.51 -12.43 -7.17
CA LEU A 37 4.81 -11.82 -6.83
C LEU A 37 5.21 -10.65 -7.75
N VAL A 38 4.83 -10.70 -9.02
CA VAL A 38 5.21 -9.67 -10.02
C VAL A 38 4.39 -8.38 -9.92
N THR A 39 3.20 -8.45 -9.32
CA THR A 39 2.26 -7.33 -9.18
C THR A 39 1.75 -7.32 -7.74
N PRO A 40 2.63 -7.08 -6.76
CA PRO A 40 2.45 -7.67 -5.44
C PRO A 40 1.57 -6.84 -4.50
N CYS A 41 1.13 -5.66 -4.90
CA CYS A 41 0.28 -4.79 -4.08
C CYS A 41 -1.17 -4.84 -4.53
N CYS A 42 -2.09 -4.96 -3.58
CA CYS A 42 -3.52 -4.83 -3.82
C CYS A 42 -3.96 -3.38 -3.65
N SER A 43 -4.39 -2.70 -4.71
CA SER A 43 -4.87 -1.31 -4.65
C SER A 43 -6.20 -1.19 -3.92
N SER A 44 -6.58 0.05 -3.57
CA SER A 44 -7.93 0.37 -3.07
C SER A 44 -9.04 -0.02 -4.06
N SER A 45 -8.74 -0.01 -5.36
CA SER A 45 -9.67 -0.45 -6.41
C SER A 45 -9.83 -1.98 -6.51
N GLY A 46 -9.04 -2.76 -5.76
CA GLY A 46 -9.16 -4.22 -5.73
C GLY A 46 -8.44 -4.91 -6.87
N TYR A 47 -7.36 -4.31 -7.37
CA TYR A 47 -6.53 -4.87 -8.42
C TYR A 47 -5.06 -4.97 -7.99
N CYS A 48 -4.42 -6.04 -8.45
CA CYS A 48 -3.01 -6.28 -8.24
C CYS A 48 -2.15 -5.45 -9.17
N GLY A 49 -1.10 -4.84 -8.64
CA GLY A 49 -0.13 -4.08 -9.41
C GLY A 49 1.15 -3.80 -8.64
N ALA A 50 2.02 -3.02 -9.26
CA ALA A 50 3.29 -2.59 -8.69
C ALA A 50 3.44 -1.07 -8.79
N GLY A 51 4.23 -0.49 -7.90
CA GLY A 51 4.50 0.95 -7.85
C GLY A 51 3.46 1.76 -7.05
N ASP A 52 3.70 3.06 -6.97
CA ASP A 52 3.03 3.97 -6.02
C ASP A 52 1.50 3.91 -6.08
N GLN A 53 0.91 3.85 -7.28
CA GLN A 53 -0.54 3.82 -7.50
C GLN A 53 -1.24 2.60 -6.86
N TYR A 54 -0.50 1.51 -6.66
CA TYR A 54 -1.01 0.27 -6.06
C TYR A 54 -0.53 0.07 -4.65
N CYS A 55 0.70 0.50 -4.35
CA CYS A 55 1.41 0.16 -3.12
C CYS A 55 1.35 1.24 -2.04
N LEU A 56 0.98 2.48 -2.37
CA LEU A 56 0.90 3.54 -1.36
C LEU A 56 -0.28 3.31 -0.40
N THR A 57 0.00 3.33 0.90
CA THR A 57 -1.04 3.29 1.93
C THR A 57 -1.95 4.52 1.87
N SER A 58 -1.40 5.68 1.51
CA SER A 58 -2.16 6.92 1.27
C SER A 58 -3.11 6.85 0.08
N LEU A 59 -2.90 5.91 -0.86
CA LEU A 59 -3.83 5.61 -1.96
C LEU A 59 -4.73 4.40 -1.64
N GLY A 60 -4.69 3.90 -0.41
CA GLY A 60 -5.55 2.83 0.09
C GLY A 60 -5.10 1.42 -0.29
N CYS A 61 -3.80 1.19 -0.45
CA CYS A 61 -3.25 -0.16 -0.59
C CYS A 61 -3.73 -1.09 0.54
N GLN A 62 -4.15 -2.31 0.17
CA GLN A 62 -4.75 -3.30 1.06
C GLN A 62 -3.71 -4.37 1.46
N ALA A 63 -2.99 -4.13 2.56
CA ALA A 63 -1.83 -4.95 2.95
C ALA A 63 -2.18 -6.43 3.19
N GLY A 64 -3.38 -6.72 3.71
CA GLY A 64 -3.85 -8.09 3.95
C GLY A 64 -4.06 -8.92 2.67
N PHE A 65 -4.13 -8.27 1.51
CA PHE A 65 -4.32 -8.91 0.20
C PHE A 65 -3.09 -8.75 -0.71
N SER A 66 -2.01 -8.19 -0.16
CA SER A 66 -0.73 -7.97 -0.86
C SER A 66 0.26 -9.10 -0.58
N ASN A 67 1.20 -9.31 -1.49
CA ASN A 67 2.17 -10.40 -1.43
C ASN A 67 3.44 -10.05 -0.65
N THR A 68 3.51 -10.46 0.60
CA THR A 68 4.62 -10.13 1.50
C THR A 68 5.98 -10.77 1.13
N PHE A 69 6.02 -11.72 0.19
CA PHE A 69 7.27 -12.42 -0.19
C PHE A 69 8.04 -11.72 -1.32
N ALA A 70 7.37 -10.91 -2.14
CA ALA A 70 8.00 -10.22 -3.28
C ALA A 70 8.40 -8.76 -3.00
N GLY A 71 8.47 -8.37 -1.71
CA GLY A 71 8.49 -6.95 -1.33
C GLY A 71 7.12 -6.27 -1.49
N GLY A 72 6.05 -7.05 -1.71
CA GLY A 72 4.67 -6.59 -1.75
C GLY A 72 4.09 -6.38 -0.38
N ASN A 73 4.26 -5.19 0.10
CA ASN A 73 3.53 -4.67 1.22
C ASN A 73 3.27 -3.20 0.94
N CYS A 74 2.14 -2.74 1.43
CA CYS A 74 1.79 -1.34 1.31
C CYS A 74 2.83 -0.51 2.07
N TYR A 75 3.28 0.58 1.46
CA TYR A 75 4.23 1.51 2.07
C TYR A 75 3.63 2.90 2.19
N ALA A 76 4.02 3.61 3.24
CA ALA A 76 3.72 5.02 3.36
C ALA A 76 4.61 5.82 2.40
N PRO A 77 4.13 6.96 1.88
CA PRO A 77 4.98 7.86 1.14
C PRO A 77 6.11 8.39 2.01
N THR A 78 7.32 8.46 1.46
CA THR A 78 8.48 9.04 2.11
C THR A 78 8.51 10.55 1.84
N ASP A 79 8.67 11.31 2.93
CA ASP A 79 8.69 12.78 2.90
C ASP A 79 9.75 13.29 1.92
N LYS A 80 9.32 14.12 0.97
CA LYS A 80 10.10 14.73 -0.11
C LYS A 80 10.78 13.75 -1.08
N GLU A 81 10.49 12.46 -1.00
CA GLU A 81 11.03 11.45 -1.92
C GLU A 81 9.94 10.88 -2.85
N THR A 82 8.85 10.36 -2.27
CA THR A 82 7.76 9.76 -3.05
C THR A 82 7.08 10.83 -3.89
N ARG A 83 6.97 10.61 -5.21
CA ARG A 83 6.34 11.57 -6.12
C ARG A 83 4.85 11.71 -5.79
N SER A 84 4.35 12.93 -5.80
CA SER A 84 2.91 13.19 -5.66
C SER A 84 2.11 12.51 -6.77
N PRO A 85 1.04 11.77 -6.43
CA PRO A 85 0.16 11.13 -7.40
C PRO A 85 -0.92 12.08 -7.97
N ASP A 86 -1.24 13.17 -7.28
CA ASP A 86 -2.37 14.06 -7.60
C ASP A 86 -1.97 15.55 -7.77
N GLY A 87 -0.67 15.84 -7.66
CA GLY A 87 -0.13 17.20 -7.74
C GLY A 87 -0.07 17.94 -6.39
N THR A 88 -0.66 17.39 -5.32
CA THR A 88 -0.51 17.91 -3.96
C THR A 88 0.79 17.38 -3.34
N CYS A 89 1.61 18.26 -2.76
CA CYS A 89 2.93 17.88 -2.23
C CYS A 89 3.26 18.64 -0.95
N GLY A 90 4.24 18.13 -0.20
CA GLY A 90 4.60 18.64 1.11
C GLY A 90 3.62 18.22 2.22
N LYS A 91 3.77 18.85 3.38
CA LYS A 91 2.98 18.61 4.61
C LYS A 91 2.21 19.85 5.07
N THR A 92 2.16 20.87 4.22
CA THR A 92 1.58 22.18 4.51
C THR A 92 0.68 22.59 3.35
N GLY A 93 -0.30 23.46 3.60
CA GLY A 93 -1.26 23.86 2.59
C GLY A 93 -2.16 22.69 2.18
N VAL A 94 -2.17 22.34 0.89
CA VAL A 94 -2.99 21.23 0.34
C VAL A 94 -2.30 19.86 0.39
N GLY A 95 -1.03 19.79 0.82
CA GLY A 95 -0.29 18.53 0.93
C GLY A 95 -0.37 17.94 2.33
N GLU A 96 -0.79 16.67 2.44
CA GLU A 96 -0.96 15.98 3.72
C GLU A 96 0.09 14.88 3.99
N HIS A 97 0.68 14.32 2.93
CA HIS A 97 1.48 13.10 3.02
C HIS A 97 2.99 13.32 2.85
N GLY A 98 3.45 14.57 2.70
CA GLY A 98 4.87 14.87 2.51
C GLY A 98 5.39 14.53 1.12
N TYR A 99 4.52 14.33 0.12
CA TYR A 99 4.99 13.99 -1.22
C TYR A 99 5.98 15.00 -1.77
N ARG A 100 6.86 14.52 -2.65
CA ARG A 100 7.67 15.35 -3.53
C ARG A 100 6.83 15.86 -4.70
N CYS A 101 6.92 17.16 -4.91
CA CYS A 101 6.36 17.85 -6.05
C CYS A 101 6.94 17.30 -7.38
N PRO A 102 6.12 16.97 -8.39
CA PRO A 102 6.62 16.60 -9.70
C PRO A 102 7.39 17.78 -10.33
N VAL A 103 8.37 17.44 -11.16
CA VAL A 103 9.14 18.41 -11.94
C VAL A 103 8.72 18.20 -13.39
N GLU A 104 8.11 19.22 -13.98
CA GLU A 104 7.81 19.27 -15.42
C GLU A 104 8.46 20.52 -15.98
N GLY A 105 9.14 20.39 -17.12
CA GLY A 105 9.80 21.54 -17.77
C GLY A 105 10.88 22.25 -16.94
N GLY A 106 11.42 21.61 -15.90
CA GLY A 106 12.48 22.18 -15.04
C GLY A 106 11.98 23.08 -13.91
N SER A 107 10.68 23.34 -13.81
CA SER A 107 10.06 24.00 -12.65
C SER A 107 9.40 22.97 -11.73
N ARG A 108 9.57 23.15 -10.42
CA ARG A 108 8.76 22.41 -9.42
C ARG A 108 7.34 22.96 -9.53
N LEU A 109 6.38 22.12 -9.92
CA LEU A 109 5.02 22.52 -10.29
C LEU A 109 4.13 23.01 -9.13
N CYS A 110 4.65 23.20 -7.92
CA CYS A 110 3.79 23.25 -6.75
C CYS A 110 3.65 24.66 -6.15
N CYS A 111 2.39 25.03 -5.95
CA CYS A 111 1.89 26.38 -5.66
C CYS A 111 1.74 26.70 -4.15
N SER A 112 2.23 25.87 -3.23
CA SER A 112 2.13 26.19 -1.80
C SER A 112 3.40 26.88 -1.31
N ALA A 113 3.42 28.21 -1.50
CA ALA A 113 4.14 29.14 -0.63
C ALA A 113 3.35 29.36 0.66
#